data_AF-A0A2G1MDF7-F1
#
_entry.id   AF-A0A2G1MDF7-F1
#
_cell.length_a   1.000
_cell.length_b   1.000
_cell.length_c   1.000
_cell.angle_alpha   90.00
_cell.angle_beta   90.00
_cell.angle_gamma   90.00
#
_symmetry.space_group_name_H-M   'P 1'
#
loop_
_entity.id
_entity.type
_entity.pdbx_description
1 polymer ?
#
loop_
_entity_poly.entity_id
_entity_poly.type
_entity_poly.pdbx_seq_one_letter_code
_entity_poly.pdbx_strand_id
1 'polypeptide(L)'
;MVQPVVADRDRTAPPAAPGPGARHLVAPGASGDWAGHAGKIAIWDGNAWYFETPLPGWQVHCLAEDEDLRFGASGWHAASGRGRGAAHLGLNAEADATDRLSLSAPSTLLNHEGEGHRLKINRAGGGDTASLLFQTGFSGGAEMGLAGEADFSFKTSADGAGWTTALRLSAEDGRASGAAVQSDPLDATPGRLLAVGGFGLGAMAAPVAADADAALTGGSFARPRHARGGHGGGSAHRRGAGRGRGRAAAP
;
A
#
# COMPACT_ATOMS: atom_id res chain seq x y z
N MET A 1 -9.73 -15.78 43.52
CA MET A 1 -8.50 -15.81 42.71
C MET A 1 -8.68 -14.86 41.53
N VAL A 2 -7.70 -14.02 41.20
CA VAL A 2 -7.88 -12.96 40.17
C VAL A 2 -7.64 -13.45 38.74
N GLN A 3 -6.87 -14.53 38.51
CA GLN A 3 -6.76 -15.23 37.22
C GLN A 3 -6.42 -16.72 37.45
N PRO A 4 -7.34 -17.67 37.23
CA PRO A 4 -7.05 -19.10 37.37
C PRO A 4 -5.94 -19.57 36.43
N VAL A 5 -5.05 -20.42 36.94
CA VAL A 5 -3.98 -21.07 36.17
C VAL A 5 -4.29 -22.56 36.17
N VAL A 6 -4.30 -23.17 34.99
CA VAL A 6 -4.51 -24.61 34.79
C VAL A 6 -3.24 -25.23 34.22
N ALA A 7 -2.96 -26.48 34.60
CA ALA A 7 -1.79 -27.20 34.12
C ALA A 7 -1.95 -27.61 32.64
N ASP A 8 -3.13 -28.06 32.25
CA ASP A 8 -3.46 -28.56 30.91
C ASP A 8 -4.96 -28.41 30.62
N ARG A 9 -5.34 -28.60 29.34
CA ARG A 9 -6.73 -28.49 28.85
C ARG A 9 -7.24 -29.67 28.03
N ASP A 10 -6.39 -30.66 27.79
CA ASP A 10 -6.62 -31.80 26.90
C ASP A 10 -6.76 -33.13 27.66
N ARG A 11 -6.64 -33.12 29.00
CA ARG A 11 -6.77 -34.31 29.84
C ARG A 11 -8.23 -34.71 30.07
N THR A 12 -8.52 -36.00 29.88
CA THR A 12 -9.86 -36.60 30.01
C THR A 12 -10.06 -37.44 31.28
N ALA A 13 -9.04 -37.63 32.11
CA ALA A 13 -9.13 -38.37 33.37
C ALA A 13 -8.29 -37.68 34.46
N PRO A 14 -8.71 -37.73 35.74
CA PRO A 14 -7.91 -37.16 36.82
C PRO A 14 -6.50 -37.78 36.90
N PRO A 15 -5.44 -37.00 37.20
CA PRO A 15 -4.15 -37.56 37.60
C PRO A 15 -4.31 -38.55 38.76
N ALA A 16 -3.55 -39.64 38.75
CA ALA A 16 -3.62 -40.65 39.81
C ALA A 16 -3.13 -40.15 41.19
N ALA A 17 -2.27 -39.13 41.19
CA ALA A 17 -1.73 -38.50 42.40
C ALA A 17 -1.68 -36.97 42.23
N PRO A 18 -2.82 -36.27 42.30
CA PRO A 18 -2.87 -34.82 42.16
C PRO A 18 -2.30 -34.14 43.42
N GLY A 19 -1.40 -33.17 43.22
CA GLY A 19 -0.94 -32.31 44.30
C GLY A 19 -2.06 -31.34 44.76
N PRO A 20 -2.12 -30.93 46.04
CA PRO A 20 -3.07 -29.91 46.49
C PRO A 20 -3.04 -28.65 45.62
N GLY A 21 -4.20 -28.16 45.20
CA GLY A 21 -4.33 -27.01 44.31
C GLY A 21 -4.05 -27.29 42.83
N ALA A 22 -3.89 -28.57 42.44
CA ALA A 22 -3.84 -28.97 41.04
C ALA A 22 -5.12 -28.53 40.32
N ARG A 23 -4.94 -27.95 39.14
CA ARG A 23 -6.00 -27.32 38.35
C ARG A 23 -5.90 -27.76 36.90
N HIS A 24 -7.00 -28.23 36.35
CA HIS A 24 -7.08 -28.71 34.96
C HIS A 24 -8.34 -28.20 34.32
N LEU A 25 -8.30 -27.97 33.01
CA LEU A 25 -9.50 -27.80 32.22
C LEU A 25 -9.88 -29.17 31.66
N VAL A 26 -11.06 -29.65 32.05
CA VAL A 26 -11.51 -31.02 31.74
C VAL A 26 -11.84 -31.13 30.25
N ALA A 27 -11.15 -32.00 29.52
CA ALA A 27 -11.38 -32.19 28.10
C ALA A 27 -12.69 -32.97 27.81
N PRO A 28 -13.25 -32.85 26.59
CA PRO A 28 -14.36 -33.69 26.13
C PRO A 28 -14.04 -35.19 26.26
N GLY A 29 -15.04 -36.00 26.62
CA GLY A 29 -14.83 -37.43 26.88
C GLY A 29 -14.30 -37.75 28.28
N ALA A 30 -14.56 -36.85 29.24
CA ALA A 30 -14.11 -37.01 30.62
C ALA A 30 -14.57 -38.32 31.28
N SER A 31 -13.71 -38.90 32.11
CA SER A 31 -13.88 -40.21 32.76
C SER A 31 -13.43 -40.19 34.22
N GLY A 32 -13.69 -41.27 34.96
CA GLY A 32 -13.42 -41.35 36.40
C GLY A 32 -14.17 -40.25 37.17
N ASP A 33 -13.51 -39.63 38.15
CA ASP A 33 -14.09 -38.53 38.94
C ASP A 33 -14.45 -37.31 38.09
N TRP A 34 -13.93 -37.21 36.86
CA TRP A 34 -14.20 -36.11 35.95
C TRP A 34 -15.40 -36.38 35.02
N ALA A 35 -16.01 -37.56 35.06
CA ALA A 35 -17.13 -37.93 34.20
C ALA A 35 -18.30 -36.93 34.30
N GLY A 36 -18.72 -36.37 33.15
CA GLY A 36 -19.79 -35.35 33.10
C GLY A 36 -19.34 -33.91 33.36
N HIS A 37 -18.05 -33.67 33.58
CA HIS A 37 -17.50 -32.33 33.89
C HIS A 37 -16.69 -31.69 32.75
N ALA A 38 -16.83 -32.18 31.51
CA ALA A 38 -16.15 -31.60 30.35
C ALA A 38 -16.39 -30.08 30.22
N GLY A 39 -15.32 -29.34 29.94
CA GLY A 39 -15.30 -27.88 29.81
C GLY A 39 -15.21 -27.10 31.13
N LYS A 40 -15.31 -27.78 32.29
CA LYS A 40 -15.17 -27.15 33.62
C LYS A 40 -13.71 -27.05 34.04
N ILE A 41 -13.44 -26.18 35.01
CA ILE A 41 -12.14 -26.11 35.67
C ILE A 41 -12.20 -27.05 36.88
N ALA A 42 -11.45 -28.15 36.84
CA ALA A 42 -11.27 -29.08 37.95
C ALA A 42 -10.18 -28.55 38.89
N ILE A 43 -10.45 -28.53 40.19
CA ILE A 43 -9.55 -28.06 41.25
C ILE A 43 -9.47 -29.16 42.32
N TRP A 44 -8.26 -29.64 42.62
CA TRP A 44 -8.04 -30.59 43.71
C TRP A 44 -7.83 -29.87 45.04
N ASP A 45 -8.69 -30.11 46.03
CA ASP A 45 -8.58 -29.49 47.37
C ASP A 45 -7.67 -30.26 48.34
N GLY A 46 -7.16 -31.42 47.92
CA GLY A 46 -6.40 -32.35 48.77
C GLY A 46 -7.14 -33.65 49.09
N ASN A 47 -8.47 -33.68 48.92
CA ASN A 47 -9.33 -34.81 49.22
C ASN A 47 -10.31 -35.15 48.09
N ALA A 48 -10.82 -34.15 47.37
CA ALA A 48 -11.77 -34.33 46.27
C ALA A 48 -11.55 -33.32 45.14
N TRP A 49 -12.09 -33.64 43.96
CA TRP A 49 -12.17 -32.71 42.84
C TRP A 49 -13.39 -31.80 43.00
N TYR A 50 -13.15 -30.51 42.97
CA TYR A 50 -14.16 -29.48 42.84
C TYR A 50 -14.20 -28.96 41.39
N PHE A 51 -15.39 -28.64 40.87
CA PHE A 51 -15.55 -28.26 39.46
C PHE A 51 -16.25 -26.91 39.32
N GLU A 52 -15.53 -25.94 38.77
CA GLU A 52 -16.06 -24.61 38.46
C GLU A 52 -16.61 -24.57 37.05
N THR A 53 -17.83 -24.05 36.90
CA THR A 53 -18.46 -23.87 35.59
C THR A 53 -18.12 -22.47 35.08
N PRO A 54 -17.34 -22.34 33.99
CA PRO A 54 -16.91 -21.03 33.51
C PRO A 54 -18.07 -20.23 32.92
N LEU A 55 -18.00 -18.90 33.08
CA LEU A 55 -18.91 -17.95 32.45
C LEU A 55 -18.24 -17.24 31.27
N PRO A 56 -19.00 -16.79 30.26
CA PRO A 56 -18.44 -16.05 29.12
C PRO A 56 -17.58 -14.87 29.58
N GLY A 57 -16.36 -14.78 29.05
CA GLY A 57 -15.38 -13.75 29.40
C GLY A 57 -14.36 -14.16 30.45
N TRP A 58 -14.56 -15.28 31.15
CA TRP A 58 -13.52 -15.84 32.03
C TRP A 58 -12.25 -16.15 31.25
N GLN A 59 -11.10 -15.97 31.91
CA GLN A 59 -9.79 -16.23 31.35
C GLN A 59 -9.01 -17.17 32.27
N VAL A 60 -8.23 -18.07 31.68
CA VAL A 60 -7.26 -18.90 32.40
C VAL A 60 -5.96 -18.95 31.64
N HIS A 61 -4.85 -19.09 32.35
CA HIS A 61 -3.55 -19.37 31.74
C HIS A 61 -3.28 -20.88 31.77
N CYS A 62 -2.99 -21.48 30.61
CA CYS A 62 -2.69 -22.90 30.44
C CYS A 62 -1.17 -23.13 30.37
N LEU A 63 -0.59 -23.76 31.38
CA LEU A 63 0.86 -23.94 31.49
C LEU A 63 1.44 -24.87 30.42
N ALA A 64 0.72 -25.93 30.03
CA ALA A 64 1.20 -26.86 29.01
C ALA A 64 1.33 -26.21 27.61
N GLU A 65 0.55 -25.15 27.34
CA GLU A 65 0.52 -24.45 26.06
C GLU A 65 1.22 -23.07 26.12
N ASP A 66 1.60 -22.60 27.32
CA ASP A 66 2.05 -21.23 27.60
C ASP A 66 1.11 -20.16 27.01
N GLU A 67 -0.21 -20.39 27.15
CA GLU A 67 -1.24 -19.60 26.48
C GLU A 67 -2.42 -19.24 27.38
N ASP A 68 -2.94 -18.02 27.19
CA ASP A 68 -4.20 -17.59 27.78
C ASP A 68 -5.40 -18.10 26.98
N LEU A 69 -6.33 -18.74 27.67
CA LEU A 69 -7.60 -19.21 27.14
C LEU A 69 -8.73 -18.30 27.63
N ARG A 70 -9.70 -18.03 26.75
CA ARG A 70 -10.93 -17.32 27.10
C ARG A 70 -12.14 -18.22 26.91
N PHE A 71 -13.08 -18.19 27.85
CA PHE A 71 -14.35 -18.89 27.70
C PHE A 71 -15.35 -18.04 26.91
N GLY A 72 -15.97 -18.62 25.87
CA GLY A 72 -16.98 -17.96 25.02
C GLY A 72 -18.10 -18.91 24.60
N ALA A 73 -18.88 -18.51 23.58
CA ALA A 73 -20.09 -19.24 23.16
C ALA A 73 -19.84 -20.69 22.71
N SER A 74 -18.63 -20.99 22.21
CA SER A 74 -18.22 -22.33 21.77
C SER A 74 -17.28 -23.03 22.77
N GLY A 75 -17.20 -22.55 24.01
CA GLY A 75 -16.28 -23.05 25.04
C GLY A 75 -14.95 -22.29 25.10
N TRP A 76 -13.93 -22.96 25.64
CA TRP A 76 -12.57 -22.42 25.77
C TRP A 76 -11.88 -22.32 24.42
N HIS A 77 -11.20 -21.21 24.18
CA HIS A 77 -10.40 -20.97 22.99
C HIS A 77 -9.21 -20.10 23.33
N ALA A 78 -8.12 -20.30 22.59
CA ALA A 78 -6.95 -19.44 22.57
C ALA A 78 -7.34 -17.96 22.48
N ALA A 79 -6.86 -17.13 23.40
CA ALA A 79 -7.03 -15.68 23.33
C ALA A 79 -6.28 -15.10 22.12
N SER A 80 -5.19 -15.75 21.68
CA SER A 80 -4.47 -15.41 20.45
C SER A 80 -5.22 -15.81 19.17
N GLY A 81 -6.06 -16.87 19.24
CA GLY A 81 -6.79 -17.44 18.11
C GLY A 81 -8.02 -16.63 17.67
N ARG A 82 -8.45 -15.65 18.46
CA ARG A 82 -9.31 -14.58 17.97
C ARG A 82 -8.41 -13.52 17.38
N GLY A 83 -8.35 -13.44 16.05
CA GLY A 83 -7.91 -12.21 15.40
C GLY A 83 -8.60 -11.05 16.13
N ARG A 84 -7.81 -10.17 16.75
CA ARG A 84 -8.35 -9.03 17.49
C ARG A 84 -9.14 -8.21 16.49
N GLY A 85 -10.45 -8.44 16.42
CA GLY A 85 -11.39 -7.64 15.64
C GLY A 85 -11.55 -6.30 16.33
N ALA A 86 -10.48 -5.51 16.32
CA ALA A 86 -10.52 -4.15 16.80
C ALA A 86 -11.27 -3.35 15.74
N ALA A 87 -12.40 -2.77 16.11
CA ALA A 87 -13.10 -1.83 15.22
C ALA A 87 -12.19 -0.65 14.82
N HIS A 88 -11.24 -0.32 15.71
CA HIS A 88 -10.22 0.72 15.55
C HIS A 88 -8.90 0.20 16.14
N LEU A 89 -7.79 0.38 15.43
CA LEU A 89 -6.44 0.08 15.90
C LEU A 89 -5.56 1.32 15.73
N GLY A 90 -5.27 1.97 16.85
CA GLY A 90 -4.33 3.08 16.94
C GLY A 90 -3.00 2.65 17.55
N LEU A 91 -1.88 3.00 16.91
CA LEU A 91 -0.52 2.78 17.42
C LEU A 91 0.18 4.15 17.55
N ASN A 92 0.33 4.64 18.79
CA ASN A 92 0.77 6.02 19.10
C ASN A 92 -0.06 7.14 18.42
N ALA A 93 -1.25 6.80 17.93
CA ALA A 93 -2.20 7.70 17.31
C ALA A 93 -3.61 7.24 17.66
N GLU A 94 -4.57 8.17 17.67
CA GLU A 94 -5.98 7.81 17.80
C GLU A 94 -6.52 7.35 16.44
N ALA A 95 -7.26 6.24 16.45
CA ALA A 95 -7.98 5.73 15.29
C ALA A 95 -9.46 6.12 15.43
N ASP A 96 -10.11 6.43 14.31
CA ASP A 96 -11.49 6.90 14.27
C ASP A 96 -12.33 6.17 13.21
N ALA A 97 -13.59 6.59 13.04
CA ALA A 97 -14.53 5.92 12.14
C ALA A 97 -14.07 5.92 10.67
N THR A 98 -13.22 6.86 10.28
CA THR A 98 -12.61 7.02 8.95
C THR A 98 -11.27 6.28 8.91
N ASP A 99 -10.33 6.66 9.77
CA ASP A 99 -8.98 6.10 9.86
C ASP A 99 -8.93 4.99 10.92
N ARG A 100 -9.59 3.87 10.61
CA ARG A 100 -9.71 2.74 11.55
C ARG A 100 -8.38 2.05 11.86
N LEU A 101 -7.37 2.24 11.04
CA LEU A 101 -5.98 1.90 11.34
C LEU A 101 -5.16 3.18 11.30
N SER A 102 -4.67 3.61 12.46
CA SER A 102 -3.91 4.85 12.63
C SER A 102 -2.58 4.57 13.29
N LEU A 103 -1.49 5.12 12.76
CA LEU A 103 -0.12 4.88 13.22
C LEU A 103 0.69 6.17 13.21
N SER A 104 1.28 6.52 14.35
CA SER A 104 2.28 7.59 14.47
C SER A 104 3.62 6.98 14.88
N ALA A 105 4.52 6.81 13.92
CA ALA A 105 5.84 6.23 14.17
C ALA A 105 6.84 6.72 13.10
N PRO A 106 8.15 6.61 13.37
CA PRO A 106 9.17 6.90 12.36
C PRO A 106 9.10 6.01 11.11
N SER A 107 8.54 4.79 11.20
CA SER A 107 8.41 3.88 10.06
C SER A 107 7.35 2.80 10.27
N THR A 108 6.86 2.23 9.16
CA THR A 108 6.04 1.01 9.11
C THR A 108 6.82 -0.07 8.36
N LEU A 109 7.09 -1.21 9.01
CA LEU A 109 7.73 -2.36 8.35
C LEU A 109 6.66 -3.38 7.94
N LEU A 110 6.57 -3.65 6.64
CA LEU A 110 5.73 -4.72 6.08
C LEU A 110 6.64 -5.77 5.45
N ASN A 111 6.72 -6.96 6.06
CA ASN A 111 7.66 -8.01 5.63
C ASN A 111 6.94 -9.17 4.91
N HIS A 112 7.70 -9.98 4.18
CA HIS A 112 7.23 -11.21 3.54
C HIS A 112 7.67 -12.45 4.32
N GLU A 113 7.00 -13.58 4.06
CA GLU A 113 7.38 -14.89 4.58
C GLU A 113 7.92 -15.84 3.50
N GLY A 114 8.25 -15.30 2.31
CA GLY A 114 8.83 -16.05 1.21
C GLY A 114 8.45 -15.46 -0.14
N GLU A 115 7.63 -16.18 -0.90
CA GLU A 115 7.34 -15.93 -2.32
C GLU A 115 6.84 -14.51 -2.66
N GLY A 116 6.25 -13.76 -1.73
CA GLY A 116 5.98 -12.35 -1.95
C GLY A 116 5.14 -11.66 -0.87
N HIS A 117 5.07 -10.33 -0.98
CA HIS A 117 4.22 -9.45 -0.18
C HIS A 117 3.44 -8.54 -1.13
N ARG A 118 2.13 -8.32 -0.89
CA ARG A 118 1.28 -7.48 -1.75
C ARG A 118 0.36 -6.63 -0.89
N LEU A 119 0.34 -5.33 -1.16
CA LEU A 119 -0.71 -4.45 -0.68
C LEU A 119 -1.84 -4.43 -1.73
N LYS A 120 -3.02 -4.88 -1.36
CA LYS A 120 -4.21 -4.87 -2.23
C LYS A 120 -5.15 -3.77 -1.76
N ILE A 121 -5.35 -2.77 -2.61
CA ILE A 121 -6.23 -1.61 -2.33
C ILE A 121 -7.37 -1.67 -3.33
N ASN A 122 -8.59 -1.90 -2.84
CA ASN A 122 -9.78 -1.99 -3.66
C ASN A 122 -10.60 -0.71 -3.54
N ARG A 123 -11.19 -0.31 -4.66
CA ARG A 123 -12.23 0.73 -4.72
C ARG A 123 -13.58 0.07 -4.97
N ALA A 124 -14.68 0.72 -4.56
CA ALA A 124 -16.02 0.14 -4.68
C ALA A 124 -16.58 0.20 -6.13
N GLY A 125 -16.27 1.27 -6.86
CA GLY A 125 -16.67 1.51 -8.24
C GLY A 125 -15.61 2.27 -9.04
N GLY A 126 -15.87 2.45 -10.34
CA GLY A 126 -14.89 3.03 -11.28
C GLY A 126 -14.52 4.49 -11.05
N GLY A 127 -15.38 5.24 -10.35
CA GLY A 127 -15.11 6.64 -9.96
C GLY A 127 -14.57 6.80 -8.55
N ASP A 128 -14.38 5.70 -7.81
CA ASP A 128 -13.84 5.73 -6.45
C ASP A 128 -12.31 5.69 -6.46
N THR A 129 -11.73 5.98 -5.30
CA THR A 129 -10.28 6.08 -5.10
C THR A 129 -9.70 4.81 -4.47
N ALA A 130 -8.62 4.31 -5.07
CA ALA A 130 -7.69 3.35 -4.46
C ALA A 130 -6.26 3.86 -4.69
N SER A 131 -5.69 4.52 -3.69
CA SER A 131 -4.45 5.29 -3.84
C SER A 131 -3.58 5.29 -2.58
N LEU A 132 -2.38 5.82 -2.74
CA LEU A 132 -1.48 6.24 -1.67
C LEU A 132 -1.41 7.77 -1.69
N LEU A 133 -1.79 8.41 -0.58
CA LEU A 133 -1.79 9.86 -0.41
C LEU A 133 -0.61 10.29 0.47
N PHE A 134 0.17 11.25 -0.01
CA PHE A 134 1.32 11.83 0.67
C PHE A 134 0.98 13.24 1.14
N GLN A 135 1.20 13.53 2.44
CA GLN A 135 0.70 14.75 3.08
C GLN A 135 1.75 15.44 3.95
N THR A 136 1.55 16.74 4.17
CA THR A 136 2.24 17.52 5.22
C THR A 136 1.18 18.25 6.04
N GLY A 137 1.16 18.05 7.36
CA GLY A 137 0.19 18.70 8.23
C GLY A 137 -1.27 18.45 7.81
N PHE A 138 -1.61 17.22 7.40
CA PHE A 138 -2.92 16.82 6.88
C PHE A 138 -3.38 17.49 5.57
N SER A 139 -2.50 18.25 4.90
CA SER A 139 -2.74 18.73 3.53
C SER A 139 -2.08 17.79 2.50
N GLY A 140 -2.85 17.39 1.48
CA GLY A 140 -2.39 16.53 0.40
C GLY A 140 -1.39 17.23 -0.53
N GLY A 141 -0.22 16.63 -0.74
CA GLY A 141 0.80 17.13 -1.66
C GLY A 141 0.94 16.28 -2.93
N ALA A 142 0.80 14.97 -2.80
CA ALA A 142 0.84 14.04 -3.92
C ALA A 142 -0.05 12.82 -3.66
N GLU A 143 -0.59 12.23 -4.73
CA GLU A 143 -1.41 11.03 -4.66
C GLU A 143 -1.06 10.13 -5.86
N MET A 144 -0.93 8.82 -5.62
CA MET A 144 -0.72 7.85 -6.71
C MET A 144 -1.63 6.64 -6.59
N GLY A 145 -2.23 6.22 -7.72
CA GLY A 145 -3.15 5.09 -7.77
C GLY A 145 -4.29 5.29 -8.76
N LEU A 146 -5.39 4.57 -8.51
CA LEU A 146 -6.66 4.73 -9.23
C LEU A 146 -7.47 5.83 -8.53
N ALA A 147 -7.12 7.10 -8.79
CA ALA A 147 -7.61 8.25 -8.03
C ALA A 147 -8.78 8.97 -8.73
N GLY A 148 -9.96 8.35 -8.63
CA GLY A 148 -11.21 8.85 -9.23
C GLY A 148 -11.46 8.41 -10.68
N GLU A 149 -10.57 7.56 -11.22
CA GLU A 149 -10.63 7.09 -12.61
C GLU A 149 -9.93 5.72 -12.76
N ALA A 150 -10.15 5.02 -13.87
CA ALA A 150 -9.60 3.68 -14.11
C ALA A 150 -8.10 3.64 -14.44
N ASP A 151 -7.53 4.78 -14.81
CA ASP A 151 -6.14 4.89 -15.19
C ASP A 151 -5.26 5.07 -13.95
N PHE A 152 -4.06 4.50 -13.99
CA PHE A 152 -3.09 4.70 -12.93
C PHE A 152 -2.49 6.10 -13.09
N SER A 153 -2.55 6.91 -12.03
CA SER A 153 -2.13 8.31 -12.09
C SER A 153 -1.16 8.68 -10.97
N PHE A 154 -0.36 9.70 -11.24
CA PHE A 154 0.38 10.50 -10.26
C PHE A 154 -0.18 11.91 -10.31
N LYS A 155 -0.74 12.35 -9.18
CA LYS A 155 -1.36 13.66 -9.01
C LYS A 155 -0.57 14.45 -7.98
N THR A 156 -0.45 15.76 -8.20
CA THR A 156 0.21 16.68 -7.28
C THR A 156 -0.72 17.84 -6.95
N SER A 157 -0.61 18.36 -5.73
CA SER A 157 -1.36 19.52 -5.26
C SER A 157 -0.44 20.47 -4.50
N ALA A 158 -0.64 21.77 -4.70
CA ALA A 158 0.07 22.81 -3.97
C ALA A 158 -0.63 23.19 -2.66
N ASP A 159 -1.93 22.92 -2.53
CA ASP A 159 -2.80 23.39 -1.45
C ASP A 159 -3.65 22.29 -0.80
N GLY A 160 -3.60 21.05 -1.32
CA GLY A 160 -4.41 19.92 -0.87
C GLY A 160 -5.84 19.89 -1.43
N ALA A 161 -6.24 20.88 -2.23
CA ALA A 161 -7.58 21.01 -2.79
C ALA A 161 -7.57 20.96 -4.32
N GLY A 162 -6.69 21.74 -4.96
CA GLY A 162 -6.48 21.75 -6.40
C GLY A 162 -5.49 20.66 -6.81
N TRP A 163 -5.95 19.68 -7.59
CA TRP A 163 -5.13 18.56 -8.03
C TRP A 163 -4.78 18.65 -9.51
N THR A 164 -3.51 18.47 -9.83
CA THR A 164 -3.01 18.32 -11.20
C THR A 164 -2.60 16.87 -11.45
N THR A 165 -3.17 16.22 -12.46
CA THR A 165 -2.69 14.92 -12.94
C THR A 165 -1.41 15.13 -13.72
N ALA A 166 -0.26 14.90 -13.07
CA ALA A 166 1.06 15.09 -13.67
C ALA A 166 1.37 13.99 -14.69
N LEU A 167 1.14 12.73 -14.32
CA LEU A 167 1.29 11.56 -15.19
C LEU A 167 0.07 10.66 -15.05
N ARG A 168 -0.43 10.16 -16.18
CA ARG A 168 -1.52 9.21 -16.28
C ARG A 168 -1.13 8.11 -17.25
N LEU A 169 -1.33 6.86 -16.86
CA LEU A 169 -1.12 5.67 -17.67
C LEU A 169 -2.48 5.03 -17.95
N SER A 170 -2.85 5.01 -19.22
CA SER A 170 -4.11 4.43 -19.69
C SER A 170 -4.22 2.95 -19.33
N ALA A 171 -5.33 2.55 -18.72
CA ALA A 171 -5.62 1.15 -18.42
C ALA A 171 -5.93 0.33 -19.68
N GLU A 172 -6.28 0.98 -20.80
CA GLU A 172 -6.61 0.31 -22.06
C GLU A 172 -5.36 -0.12 -22.83
N ASP A 173 -4.33 0.72 -22.86
CA ASP A 173 -3.19 0.57 -23.75
C ASP A 173 -1.82 0.94 -23.13
N GLY A 174 -1.78 1.37 -21.87
CA GLY A 174 -0.57 1.76 -21.16
C GLY A 174 0.06 3.07 -21.61
N ARG A 175 -0.61 3.87 -22.47
CA ARG A 175 -0.05 5.13 -22.97
C ARG A 175 0.00 6.21 -21.88
N ALA A 176 1.09 6.97 -21.88
CA ALA A 176 1.32 8.07 -20.96
C ALA A 176 0.69 9.38 -21.45
N SER A 177 0.07 10.12 -20.53
CA SER A 177 -0.45 11.47 -20.72
C SER A 177 -0.36 12.26 -19.40
N GLY A 178 -0.84 13.51 -19.37
CA GLY A 178 -0.87 14.35 -18.17
C GLY A 178 -0.07 15.64 -18.33
N ALA A 179 -0.12 16.51 -17.33
CA ALA A 179 0.48 17.84 -17.39
C ALA A 179 2.01 17.83 -17.52
N ALA A 180 2.67 16.74 -17.07
CA ALA A 180 4.11 16.55 -17.21
C ALA A 180 4.50 15.82 -18.51
N VAL A 181 3.54 15.47 -19.37
CA VAL A 181 3.78 14.83 -20.66
C VAL A 181 3.42 15.81 -21.77
N GLN A 182 4.20 15.79 -22.83
CA GLN A 182 3.94 16.58 -24.03
C GLN A 182 2.52 16.29 -24.55
N SER A 183 1.68 17.33 -24.73
CA SER A 183 0.28 17.16 -25.16
C SER A 183 0.13 16.94 -26.65
N ASP A 184 1.05 17.51 -27.42
CA ASP A 184 1.08 17.41 -28.87
C ASP A 184 2.53 17.55 -29.35
N PRO A 185 2.83 17.09 -30.57
CA PRO A 185 4.13 17.26 -31.20
C PRO A 185 4.84 18.61 -30.93
N LEU A 186 4.17 19.76 -31.09
CA LEU A 186 4.80 21.07 -31.02
C LEU A 186 4.91 21.64 -29.58
N ASP A 187 4.43 20.93 -28.57
CA ASP A 187 4.44 21.39 -27.18
C ASP A 187 5.89 21.54 -26.68
N ALA A 188 6.31 22.80 -26.56
CA ALA A 188 7.62 23.23 -26.10
C ALA A 188 7.60 23.69 -24.63
N THR A 189 6.58 23.31 -23.86
CA THR A 189 6.46 23.69 -22.45
C THR A 189 7.66 23.17 -21.65
N PRO A 190 8.45 24.04 -20.99
CA PRO A 190 9.59 23.60 -20.20
C PRO A 190 9.18 22.61 -19.09
N GLY A 191 10.00 21.58 -18.88
CA GLY A 191 9.80 20.60 -17.81
C GLY A 191 8.92 19.40 -18.13
N ARG A 192 8.32 19.33 -19.34
CA ARG A 192 7.55 18.16 -19.78
C ARG A 192 8.43 17.06 -20.38
N LEU A 193 7.97 15.81 -20.23
CA LEU A 193 8.54 14.63 -20.87
C LEU A 193 8.12 14.57 -22.34
N LEU A 194 9.09 14.30 -23.21
CA LEU A 194 8.88 14.14 -24.65
C LEU A 194 8.26 12.77 -24.97
N ALA A 195 7.13 12.76 -25.68
CA ALA A 195 6.54 11.52 -26.18
C ALA A 195 7.29 10.98 -27.41
N VAL A 196 7.15 9.69 -27.72
CA VAL A 196 7.65 9.13 -28.99
C VAL A 196 6.89 9.76 -30.16
N GLY A 197 7.60 10.14 -31.23
CA GLY A 197 7.04 11.05 -32.25
C GLY A 197 7.08 12.52 -31.82
N GLY A 198 7.55 12.83 -30.62
CA GLY A 198 7.79 14.20 -30.18
C GLY A 198 9.00 14.84 -30.83
N PHE A 199 9.91 14.14 -31.54
CA PHE A 199 11.16 14.63 -32.20
C PHE A 199 12.01 15.70 -31.48
N GLY A 200 11.79 15.95 -30.18
CA GLY A 200 12.24 17.18 -29.52
C GLY A 200 11.66 18.46 -30.14
N LEU A 201 10.59 18.34 -30.95
CA LEU A 201 9.88 19.36 -31.73
C LEU A 201 8.50 18.93 -32.26
N GLY A 202 8.28 17.63 -32.45
CA GLY A 202 6.98 17.03 -32.72
C GLY A 202 6.67 16.69 -34.16
N ALA A 203 6.88 15.47 -34.60
CA ALA A 203 6.44 15.04 -35.92
C ALA A 203 6.45 13.51 -36.03
N MET A 204 6.23 12.90 -37.19
CA MET A 204 6.57 11.48 -37.42
C MET A 204 7.88 11.33 -38.22
N ALA A 205 8.49 12.47 -38.57
CA ALA A 205 9.81 12.61 -39.17
C ALA A 205 10.34 14.01 -38.81
N ALA A 206 11.67 14.19 -38.70
CA ALA A 206 12.22 15.53 -38.51
C ALA A 206 11.69 16.47 -39.61
N PRO A 207 11.18 17.68 -39.26
CA PRO A 207 10.66 18.61 -40.25
C PRO A 207 11.72 18.87 -41.32
N VAL A 208 11.30 18.80 -42.58
CA VAL A 208 12.18 19.04 -43.72
C VAL A 208 12.24 20.54 -43.95
N ALA A 209 13.40 21.15 -43.68
CA ALA A 209 13.63 22.55 -43.98
C ALA A 209 14.33 22.68 -45.34
N ALA A 210 13.83 23.58 -46.20
CA ALA A 210 14.43 23.84 -47.51
C ALA A 210 15.87 24.40 -47.37
N ASP A 211 16.10 25.21 -46.34
CA ASP A 211 17.41 25.65 -45.90
C ASP A 211 17.42 25.86 -44.37
N ALA A 212 18.59 26.13 -43.78
CA ALA A 212 18.69 26.30 -42.32
C ALA A 212 18.15 27.66 -41.82
N ASP A 213 17.88 28.60 -42.72
CA ASP A 213 17.39 29.93 -42.40
C ASP A 213 15.85 29.99 -42.36
N ALA A 214 15.18 29.09 -43.08
CA ALA A 214 13.75 28.83 -43.03
C ALA A 214 13.29 28.09 -41.75
N ALA A 215 14.23 27.49 -41.01
CA ALA A 215 13.95 26.93 -39.69
C ALA A 215 13.76 28.05 -38.66
N LEU A 216 12.49 28.45 -38.46
CA LEU A 216 12.09 29.57 -37.58
C LEU A 216 12.22 29.24 -36.08
N THR A 217 12.33 27.96 -35.72
CA THR A 217 12.42 27.48 -34.32
C THR A 217 13.69 26.63 -34.13
N GLY A 218 14.29 26.65 -32.94
CA GLY A 218 15.47 25.83 -32.64
C GLY A 218 15.10 24.35 -32.51
N GLY A 219 15.84 23.46 -33.19
CA GLY A 219 15.67 22.01 -33.07
C GLY A 219 16.35 21.21 -34.18
N SER A 220 15.92 19.95 -34.34
CA SER A 220 16.50 18.96 -35.26
C SER A 220 15.73 18.93 -36.59
N PHE A 221 16.42 19.19 -37.71
CA PHE A 221 15.81 19.22 -39.05
C PHE A 221 16.45 18.18 -39.96
N ALA A 222 15.66 17.56 -40.82
CA ALA A 222 16.17 16.77 -41.94
C ALA A 222 16.37 17.69 -43.15
N ARG A 223 17.48 17.52 -43.88
CA ARG A 223 17.64 18.11 -45.21
C ARG A 223 17.35 17.06 -46.28
N PRO A 224 16.57 17.38 -47.32
CA PRO A 224 16.36 16.44 -48.41
C PRO A 224 17.69 16.19 -49.13
N ARG A 225 17.97 14.94 -49.49
CA ARG A 225 19.10 14.62 -50.36
C ARG A 225 18.82 15.23 -51.74
N HIS A 226 19.58 16.25 -52.13
CA HIS A 226 19.71 16.55 -53.55
C HIS A 226 20.47 15.40 -54.19
N ALA A 227 19.92 14.82 -55.26
CA ALA A 227 20.60 13.82 -56.08
C ALA A 227 21.74 14.50 -56.87
N ARG A 228 22.85 14.80 -56.21
CA ARG A 228 24.16 15.04 -56.83
C ARG A 228 25.21 14.41 -55.93
N GLY A 229 26.07 13.60 -56.55
CA GLY A 229 26.85 12.57 -55.90
C GLY A 229 27.82 13.04 -54.82
N GLY A 230 28.21 12.09 -53.98
CA GLY A 230 29.44 12.13 -53.20
C GLY A 230 29.35 12.81 -51.82
N HIS A 231 29.36 11.95 -50.79
CA HIS A 231 29.81 12.16 -49.40
C HIS A 231 28.90 12.86 -48.37
N GLY A 232 28.63 12.13 -47.29
CA GLY A 232 28.31 12.64 -45.94
C GLY A 232 26.83 12.87 -45.65
N GLY A 233 26.19 11.98 -44.88
CA GLY A 233 24.90 12.27 -44.25
C GLY A 233 25.11 13.28 -43.12
N GLY A 234 24.74 14.54 -43.32
CA GLY A 234 24.87 15.60 -42.32
C GLY A 234 23.55 15.89 -41.61
N SER A 235 23.51 15.78 -40.28
CA SER A 235 22.49 16.44 -39.47
C SER A 235 22.89 17.90 -39.27
N ALA A 236 21.91 18.81 -39.28
CA ALA A 236 22.15 20.23 -39.00
C ALA A 236 21.47 20.60 -37.68
N HIS A 237 22.23 21.16 -36.75
CA HIS A 237 21.73 21.66 -35.47
C HIS A 237 21.90 23.19 -35.45
N ARG A 238 20.79 23.93 -35.34
CA ARG A 238 20.84 25.38 -35.09
C ARG A 238 20.62 25.64 -33.59
N ARG A 239 21.62 26.21 -32.90
CA ARG A 239 21.45 26.75 -31.54
C ARG A 239 20.87 28.16 -31.64
N GLY A 240 19.84 28.47 -30.86
CA GLY A 240 19.23 29.79 -30.84
C GLY A 240 20.19 30.82 -30.25
N ALA A 241 20.54 31.84 -31.04
CA ALA A 241 21.23 33.03 -30.56
C ALA A 241 20.46 34.27 -31.04
N GLY A 242 20.11 35.15 -30.09
CA GLY A 242 19.35 36.38 -30.32
C GLY A 242 20.04 37.28 -31.34
N ARG A 243 19.26 37.77 -32.31
CA ARG A 243 19.73 38.70 -33.35
C ARG A 243 19.90 40.10 -32.76
N GLY A 244 21.11 40.45 -32.32
CA GLY A 244 21.54 41.83 -32.20
C GLY A 244 21.73 42.44 -33.59
N ARG A 245 20.87 43.37 -34.00
CA ARG A 245 21.00 44.11 -35.27
C ARG A 245 22.07 45.19 -35.14
N GLY A 246 23.29 44.93 -35.62
CA GLY A 246 24.26 45.96 -35.94
C GLY A 246 24.04 46.46 -37.36
N ARG A 247 23.51 47.68 -37.52
CA ARG A 247 23.42 48.38 -38.82
C ARG A 247 24.81 48.95 -39.14
N ALA A 248 25.46 48.43 -40.19
CA ALA A 248 26.64 49.05 -40.78
C ALA A 248 26.22 50.27 -41.60
N ALA A 249 26.87 51.41 -41.35
CA ALA A 249 26.85 52.59 -42.20
C ALA A 249 27.99 52.49 -43.23
N ALA A 250 27.73 52.89 -44.47
CA ALA A 250 28.74 53.24 -45.47
C ALA A 250 28.08 53.97 -46.65
N PRO A 251 28.86 54.67 -47.49
CA PRO A 251 29.96 55.58 -47.18
C PRO A 251 29.51 57.06 -47.19
#